data_AF-A0AAD7D894-F1
#
_entry.id   AF-A0AAD7D894-F1
#
_cell.length_a   1.000
_cell.length_b   1.000
_cell.length_c   1.000
_cell.angle_alpha   90.00
_cell.angle_beta   90.00
_cell.angle_gamma   90.00
#
_symmetry.space_group_name_H-M   'P 1'
#
loop_
_entity.id
_entity.type
_entity.pdbx_description
1 polymer ?
#
loop_
_entity_poly.entity_id
_entity_poly.type
_entity_poly.pdbx_seq_one_letter_code
_entity_poly.pdbx_strand_id
1 'polypeptide(L)'
;LDPQLLDIVNTLATSGGPIIDDINSAANDVAIGLRTPSYTIDKHHNRSSVHDHLVRVKESSYRRPHFALDTLATKVVMCNSGHGGQPIVYGLEIAPGAALAVASNFEGKQDLKTEIITVWYEVIISTGVFQSPQLLSGIRDQDELARNGIEPIVHLPGVGTNLQDHDEVANIWTLKQNHTVFDGCTILYTPDEDPCLKFWTKSNHENLYSFTAFSRAPALPEPDIMIYWPPGFFHGFFHGFSDELADIHNAITAVVLKAHPSSCGVVCLTGSHPQDALCIEKHHFEASGGQQDICKPARYYTHGQCTHML
;
A
#
# COMPACT_ATOMS: atom_id res chain seq x y z
N LEU A 1 11.50 -26.98 6.54
CA LEU A 1 12.18 -25.67 6.69
C LEU A 1 13.44 -25.73 5.85
N ASP A 2 13.60 -24.76 4.95
CA ASP A 2 14.77 -24.61 4.09
C ASP A 2 16.03 -24.34 4.94
N PRO A 3 17.09 -25.16 4.85
CA PRO A 3 18.31 -24.97 5.63
C PRO A 3 19.03 -23.64 5.36
N GLN A 4 18.99 -23.13 4.12
CA GLN A 4 19.60 -21.84 3.76
C GLN A 4 18.85 -20.69 4.45
N LEU A 5 17.51 -20.75 4.50
CA LEU A 5 16.72 -19.72 5.19
C LEU A 5 16.94 -19.74 6.70
N LEU A 6 17.07 -20.92 7.31
CA LEU A 6 17.40 -21.02 8.73
C LEU A 6 18.78 -20.42 9.03
N ASP A 7 19.78 -20.67 8.18
CA ASP A 7 21.12 -20.09 8.34
C ASP A 7 21.13 -18.57 8.19
N ILE A 8 20.38 -18.05 7.20
CA ILE A 8 20.20 -16.60 6.99
C ILE A 8 19.50 -15.97 8.22
N VAL A 9 18.40 -16.55 8.70
CA VAL A 9 17.67 -16.05 9.88
C VAL A 9 18.56 -16.05 11.13
N ASN A 10 19.34 -17.12 11.34
CA ASN A 10 20.28 -17.19 12.47
C ASN A 10 21.40 -16.15 12.34
N THR A 11 21.91 -15.93 11.13
CA THR A 11 22.91 -14.88 10.86
C THR A 11 22.31 -13.49 11.15
N LEU A 12 21.11 -13.21 10.66
CA LEU A 12 20.41 -11.95 10.92
C LEU A 12 20.12 -11.74 12.41
N ALA A 13 19.75 -12.79 13.15
CA ALA A 13 19.53 -12.71 14.59
C ALA A 13 20.82 -12.46 15.38
N THR A 14 21.96 -12.92 14.88
CA THR A 14 23.27 -12.69 15.52
C THR A 14 23.87 -11.33 15.15
N SER A 15 23.59 -10.79 13.95
CA SER A 15 24.15 -9.51 13.48
C SER A 15 23.20 -8.31 13.61
N GLY A 16 21.89 -8.52 13.58
CA GLY A 16 20.84 -7.50 13.44
C GLY A 16 20.05 -7.18 14.71
N GLY A 17 20.34 -7.86 15.82
CA GLY A 17 19.64 -7.72 17.10
C GLY A 17 18.81 -8.96 17.47
N PRO A 18 18.32 -9.05 18.72
CA PRO A 18 17.65 -10.25 19.22
C PRO A 18 16.39 -10.58 18.41
N ILE A 19 16.01 -11.86 18.37
CA ILE A 19 14.65 -12.23 17.97
C ILE A 19 13.72 -11.69 19.05
N ILE A 20 12.71 -10.92 18.64
CA ILE A 20 11.75 -10.31 19.55
C ILE A 20 10.35 -10.87 19.29
N ASP A 21 9.58 -11.03 20.37
CA ASP A 21 8.23 -11.59 20.29
C ASP A 21 7.25 -10.64 19.63
N ASP A 22 7.37 -9.33 19.92
CA ASP A 22 6.50 -8.29 19.40
C ASP A 22 7.28 -7.03 19.04
N ILE A 23 7.51 -6.84 17.74
CA ILE A 23 8.14 -5.64 17.20
C ILE A 23 7.19 -4.43 17.24
N ASN A 24 5.88 -4.65 17.36
CA ASN A 24 4.86 -3.60 17.39
C ASN A 24 4.40 -3.26 18.82
N SER A 25 5.16 -3.69 19.84
CA SER A 25 4.81 -3.44 21.23
C SER A 25 4.88 -1.94 21.54
N ALA A 26 3.72 -1.34 21.86
CA ALA A 26 3.62 0.06 22.30
C ALA A 26 4.39 0.35 23.61
N ALA A 27 4.85 -0.68 24.32
CA ALA A 27 5.71 -0.52 25.50
C ALA A 27 7.17 -0.19 25.12
N ASN A 28 7.56 -0.41 23.86
CA ASN A 28 8.92 -0.19 23.38
C ASN A 28 8.92 0.17 21.88
N ASP A 29 8.52 1.39 21.54
CA ASP A 29 8.45 1.89 20.15
C ASP A 29 9.80 1.87 19.42
N VAL A 30 10.91 1.65 20.14
CA VAL A 30 12.27 1.49 19.62
C VAL A 30 12.75 0.04 19.54
N ALA A 31 11.84 -0.93 19.61
CA ALA A 31 12.19 -2.35 19.54
C ALA A 31 12.96 -2.67 18.25
N ILE A 32 14.18 -3.18 18.43
CA ILE A 32 15.08 -3.64 17.38
C ILE A 32 15.16 -5.15 17.47
N GLY A 33 14.91 -5.83 16.38
CA GLY A 33 14.99 -7.28 16.33
C GLY A 33 14.39 -7.86 15.08
N LEU A 34 14.44 -9.20 15.00
CA LEU A 34 13.88 -9.98 13.90
C LEU A 34 12.55 -10.62 14.33
N ARG A 35 11.53 -10.53 13.47
CA ARG A 35 10.22 -11.17 13.67
C ARG A 35 9.60 -11.65 12.37
N THR A 36 8.87 -12.76 12.41
CA THR A 36 7.91 -13.12 11.35
C THR A 36 6.59 -12.38 11.60
N PRO A 37 6.19 -11.43 10.73
CA PRO A 37 4.92 -10.73 10.90
C PRO A 37 3.76 -11.72 10.75
N SER A 38 2.71 -11.50 11.51
CA SER A 38 1.45 -12.23 11.34
C SER A 38 0.49 -11.35 10.53
N TYR A 39 0.08 -11.83 9.37
CA TYR A 39 -0.94 -11.19 8.54
C TYR A 39 -2.34 -11.75 8.80
N THR A 40 -2.48 -12.53 9.87
CA THR A 40 -3.63 -13.38 10.14
C THR A 40 -4.14 -13.18 11.56
N ILE A 41 -5.45 -13.30 11.77
CA ILE A 41 -6.10 -12.92 13.03
C ILE A 41 -6.64 -14.10 13.85
N ASP A 42 -6.70 -15.28 13.26
CA ASP A 42 -7.19 -16.47 13.96
C ASP A 42 -6.15 -17.59 13.97
N LYS A 43 -6.43 -18.61 14.77
CA LYS A 43 -5.59 -19.81 14.90
C LYS A 43 -5.47 -20.64 13.63
N HIS A 44 -6.27 -20.32 12.61
CA HIS A 44 -6.29 -20.96 11.30
C HIS A 44 -5.55 -20.13 10.26
N HIS A 45 -4.88 -19.07 10.68
CA HIS A 45 -4.12 -18.17 9.82
C HIS A 45 -4.95 -17.57 8.68
N ASN A 46 -6.24 -17.31 8.93
CA ASN A 46 -7.07 -16.60 7.95
C ASN A 46 -6.70 -15.11 7.93
N ARG A 47 -6.74 -14.54 6.71
CA ARG A 47 -6.56 -13.09 6.49
C ARG A 47 -7.58 -12.31 7.32
N SER A 48 -7.13 -11.25 7.98
CA SER A 48 -8.03 -10.21 8.47
C SER A 48 -8.47 -9.33 7.32
N SER A 49 -9.76 -9.31 6.99
CA SER A 49 -10.27 -8.46 5.91
C SER A 49 -11.36 -7.52 6.39
N VAL A 50 -11.32 -6.29 5.89
CA VAL A 50 -12.40 -5.29 6.06
C VAL A 50 -13.71 -5.84 5.48
N HIS A 51 -13.63 -6.60 4.39
CA HIS A 51 -14.77 -7.30 3.80
C HIS A 51 -15.51 -8.16 4.83
N ASP A 52 -14.81 -9.09 5.49
CA ASP A 52 -15.46 -10.02 6.43
C ASP A 52 -16.01 -9.29 7.65
N HIS A 53 -15.35 -8.22 8.09
CA HIS A 53 -15.88 -7.35 9.11
C HIS A 53 -17.19 -6.68 8.67
N LEU A 54 -17.24 -6.11 7.46
CA LEU A 54 -18.42 -5.45 6.93
C LEU A 54 -19.59 -6.42 6.69
N VAL A 55 -19.32 -7.65 6.23
CA VAL A 55 -20.32 -8.72 6.12
C VAL A 55 -20.91 -9.03 7.50
N ARG A 56 -20.08 -9.24 8.52
CA ARG A 56 -20.56 -9.48 9.89
C ARG A 56 -21.38 -8.30 10.44
N VAL A 57 -20.96 -7.06 10.18
CA VAL A 57 -21.72 -5.87 10.58
C VAL A 57 -23.07 -5.82 9.88
N LYS A 58 -23.15 -6.17 8.59
CA LYS A 58 -24.40 -6.20 7.84
C LYS A 58 -25.38 -7.24 8.37
N GLU A 59 -24.87 -8.43 8.72
CA GLU A 59 -25.68 -9.53 9.25
C GLU A 59 -26.17 -9.27 10.69
N SER A 60 -25.34 -8.63 11.52
CA SER A 60 -25.63 -8.40 12.94
C SER A 60 -26.32 -7.06 13.26
N SER A 61 -26.22 -6.06 12.39
CA SER A 61 -26.78 -4.73 12.65
C SER A 61 -28.28 -4.65 12.34
N TYR A 62 -29.05 -4.09 13.29
CA TYR A 62 -30.47 -3.79 13.10
C TYR A 62 -30.73 -2.82 11.93
N ARG A 63 -29.78 -1.89 11.67
CA ARG A 63 -29.92 -0.90 10.60
C ARG A 63 -29.48 -1.40 9.22
N ARG A 64 -28.87 -2.59 9.13
CA ARG A 64 -28.44 -3.28 7.89
C ARG A 64 -27.84 -2.33 6.83
N PRO A 65 -26.54 -1.98 6.91
CA PRO A 65 -25.89 -1.13 5.92
C PRO A 65 -26.12 -1.64 4.48
N HIS A 66 -26.31 -0.68 3.57
CA HIS A 66 -26.36 -0.91 2.13
C HIS A 66 -24.95 -0.78 1.56
N PHE A 67 -24.58 -1.72 0.69
CA PHE A 67 -23.30 -1.69 -0.02
C PHE A 67 -23.59 -1.63 -1.52
N ALA A 68 -23.13 -0.57 -2.17
CA ALA A 68 -23.13 -0.43 -3.62
C ALA A 68 -21.71 -0.76 -4.11
N LEU A 69 -21.51 -2.01 -4.53
CA LEU A 69 -20.26 -2.46 -5.15
C LEU A 69 -20.24 -2.03 -6.63
N ASP A 70 -19.08 -2.08 -7.26
CA ASP A 70 -18.90 -1.72 -8.67
C ASP A 70 -19.54 -0.38 -9.03
N THR A 71 -19.44 0.59 -8.12
CA THR A 71 -20.11 1.88 -8.21
C THR A 71 -19.11 2.98 -7.95
N LEU A 72 -18.85 3.80 -8.96
CA LEU A 72 -17.91 4.92 -8.86
C LEU A 72 -18.59 6.10 -8.19
N ALA A 73 -18.04 6.60 -7.09
CA ALA A 73 -18.39 7.92 -6.58
C ALA A 73 -17.78 9.00 -7.49
N THR A 74 -18.60 9.87 -8.08
CA THR A 74 -18.14 10.82 -9.10
C THR A 74 -18.01 12.23 -8.56
N LYS A 75 -18.91 12.65 -7.65
CA LYS A 75 -18.92 14.02 -7.14
C LYS A 75 -19.65 14.14 -5.81
N VAL A 76 -19.09 14.89 -4.85
CA VAL A 76 -19.85 15.32 -3.67
C VAL A 76 -20.77 16.47 -4.06
N VAL A 77 -22.06 16.33 -3.75
CA VAL A 77 -23.10 17.29 -4.12
C VAL A 77 -23.32 18.26 -2.97
N MET A 78 -23.17 19.56 -3.26
CA MET A 78 -23.21 20.63 -2.27
C MET A 78 -24.14 21.77 -2.69
N CYS A 79 -24.67 22.50 -1.70
CA CYS A 79 -25.41 23.75 -1.92
C CYS A 79 -24.91 24.86 -0.99
N ASN A 80 -24.97 26.11 -1.44
CA ASN A 80 -24.54 27.28 -0.67
C ASN A 80 -25.66 27.82 0.24
N SER A 81 -26.39 26.91 0.90
CA SER A 81 -27.55 27.23 1.75
C SER A 81 -27.26 27.05 3.25
N GLY A 82 -25.99 26.90 3.63
CA GLY A 82 -25.61 26.74 5.02
C GLY A 82 -25.61 28.02 5.84
N HIS A 83 -25.62 27.83 7.16
CA HIS A 83 -25.46 28.93 8.11
C HIS A 83 -24.12 29.65 7.85
N GLY A 84 -24.19 30.98 7.71
CA GLY A 84 -22.99 31.80 7.45
C GLY A 84 -22.44 31.68 6.02
N GLY A 85 -23.21 31.14 5.07
CA GLY A 85 -22.79 31.02 3.66
C GLY A 85 -21.83 29.87 3.38
N GLN A 86 -21.61 28.96 4.34
CA GLN A 86 -20.80 27.77 4.11
C GLN A 86 -21.54 26.75 3.23
N PRO A 87 -20.83 26.05 2.33
CA PRO A 87 -21.41 24.95 1.56
C PRO A 87 -21.88 23.82 2.49
N ILE A 88 -23.07 23.28 2.22
CA ILE A 88 -23.59 22.07 2.85
C ILE A 88 -23.53 20.93 1.85
N VAL A 89 -22.95 19.81 2.27
CA VAL A 89 -23.05 18.54 1.54
C VAL A 89 -24.41 17.92 1.81
N TYR A 90 -25.15 17.60 0.75
CA TYR A 90 -26.47 16.97 0.86
C TYR A 90 -26.62 15.70 0.01
N GLY A 91 -25.59 15.31 -0.74
CA GLY A 91 -25.61 14.08 -1.49
C GLY A 91 -24.28 13.69 -2.10
N LEU A 92 -24.28 12.53 -2.73
CA LEU A 92 -23.18 11.97 -3.49
C LEU A 92 -23.71 11.55 -4.87
N GLU A 93 -23.07 12.04 -5.92
CA GLU A 93 -23.27 11.54 -7.26
C GLU A 93 -22.45 10.26 -7.44
N ILE A 94 -23.10 9.24 -7.99
CA ILE A 94 -22.52 7.91 -8.22
C ILE A 94 -22.80 7.44 -9.65
N ALA A 95 -21.95 6.56 -10.17
CA ALA A 95 -22.09 5.91 -11.45
C ALA A 95 -21.94 4.37 -11.28
N PRO A 96 -23.05 3.63 -11.16
CA PRO A 96 -23.02 2.17 -11.12
C PRO A 96 -22.42 1.57 -12.40
N GLY A 97 -21.59 0.53 -12.24
CA GLY A 97 -20.87 -0.15 -13.31
C GLY A 97 -19.66 0.61 -13.87
N ALA A 98 -19.39 1.83 -13.40
CA ALA A 98 -18.24 2.61 -13.85
C ALA A 98 -16.99 2.29 -13.03
N ALA A 99 -15.84 2.29 -13.70
CA ALA A 99 -14.54 2.01 -13.11
C ALA A 99 -13.57 3.18 -13.28
N LEU A 100 -12.61 3.30 -12.37
CA LEU A 100 -11.50 4.25 -12.49
C LEU A 100 -10.47 3.76 -13.51
N ALA A 101 -9.67 4.67 -14.06
CA ALA A 101 -8.65 4.35 -15.06
C ALA A 101 -7.60 3.32 -14.61
N VAL A 102 -7.44 3.13 -13.30
CA VAL A 102 -6.50 2.18 -12.70
C VAL A 102 -7.11 0.81 -12.36
N ALA A 103 -8.42 0.65 -12.54
CA ALA A 103 -9.11 -0.59 -12.23
C ALA A 103 -8.91 -1.62 -13.35
N SER A 104 -8.83 -2.91 -12.98
CA SER A 104 -8.63 -4.00 -13.94
C SER A 104 -9.77 -4.17 -14.95
N ASN A 105 -10.98 -3.70 -14.60
CA ASN A 105 -12.17 -3.70 -15.46
C ASN A 105 -12.39 -2.36 -16.18
N PHE A 106 -11.39 -1.49 -16.26
CA PHE A 106 -11.50 -0.23 -16.99
C PHE A 106 -11.37 -0.45 -18.50
N GLU A 107 -12.48 -0.24 -19.23
CA GLU A 107 -12.54 -0.40 -20.69
C GLU A 107 -12.32 0.92 -21.45
N GLY A 108 -11.93 1.98 -20.74
CA GLY A 108 -11.81 3.34 -21.27
C GLY A 108 -12.83 4.31 -20.67
N LYS A 109 -12.67 5.58 -21.01
CA LYS A 109 -13.65 6.61 -20.60
C LYS A 109 -14.97 6.37 -21.31
N GLN A 110 -16.06 6.50 -20.56
CA GLN A 110 -17.42 6.29 -21.06
C GLN A 110 -18.33 7.42 -20.59
N ASP A 111 -19.45 7.59 -21.28
CA ASP A 111 -20.52 8.45 -20.80
C ASP A 111 -21.15 7.82 -19.55
N LEU A 112 -20.94 8.46 -18.40
CA LEU A 112 -21.39 7.95 -17.12
C LEU A 112 -22.90 8.12 -16.96
N LYS A 113 -23.60 7.03 -16.67
CA LYS A 113 -24.98 7.08 -16.17
C LYS A 113 -24.95 7.35 -14.68
N THR A 114 -25.14 8.61 -14.31
CA THR A 114 -25.05 9.05 -12.92
C THR A 114 -26.41 9.11 -12.24
N GLU A 115 -26.40 8.90 -10.92
CA GLU A 115 -27.53 9.13 -10.03
C GLU A 115 -27.05 9.82 -8.75
N ILE A 116 -27.93 10.58 -8.10
CA ILE A 116 -27.62 11.28 -6.84
C ILE A 116 -28.28 10.54 -5.68
N ILE A 117 -27.46 10.14 -4.71
CA ILE A 117 -27.92 9.65 -3.41
C ILE A 117 -27.90 10.81 -2.42
N THR A 118 -29.08 11.21 -1.93
CA THR A 118 -29.19 12.26 -0.92
C THR A 118 -28.87 11.72 0.48
N VAL A 119 -28.18 12.52 1.29
CA VAL A 119 -27.83 12.19 2.67
C VAL A 119 -28.55 13.10 3.66
N TRP A 120 -28.87 12.57 4.82
CA TRP A 120 -29.56 13.32 5.90
C TRP A 120 -28.60 13.92 6.92
N TYR A 121 -27.41 13.32 7.09
CA TYR A 121 -26.51 13.65 8.19
C TYR A 121 -25.12 14.00 7.69
N GLU A 122 -24.41 13.06 7.07
CA GLU A 122 -23.01 13.25 6.70
C GLU A 122 -22.61 12.41 5.48
N VAL A 123 -21.54 12.86 4.82
CA VAL A 123 -20.78 12.08 3.85
C VAL A 123 -19.38 11.89 4.42
N ILE A 124 -18.95 10.64 4.53
CA ILE A 124 -17.58 10.28 4.94
C ILE A 124 -16.82 9.84 3.70
N ILE A 125 -15.76 10.55 3.36
CA ILE A 125 -14.89 10.20 2.23
C ILE A 125 -13.79 9.27 2.74
N SER A 126 -13.71 8.08 2.16
CA SER A 126 -12.71 7.07 2.52
C SER A 126 -12.19 6.32 1.29
N THR A 127 -12.04 7.05 0.18
CA THR A 127 -11.61 6.51 -1.12
C THR A 127 -10.08 6.40 -1.26
N GLY A 128 -9.34 6.48 -0.16
CA GLY A 128 -7.87 6.36 -0.16
C GLY A 128 -7.14 7.65 -0.56
N VAL A 129 -5.80 7.60 -0.54
CA VAL A 129 -4.91 8.78 -0.69
C VAL A 129 -5.00 9.44 -2.07
N PHE A 130 -5.30 8.68 -3.12
CA PHE A 130 -5.37 9.21 -4.49
C PHE A 130 -6.77 9.72 -4.85
N GLN A 131 -7.82 8.94 -4.57
CA GLN A 131 -9.19 9.29 -4.99
C GLN A 131 -9.92 10.20 -4.00
N SER A 132 -9.58 10.20 -2.71
CA SER A 132 -10.17 11.18 -1.76
C SER A 132 -9.95 12.62 -2.20
N PRO A 133 -8.73 13.06 -2.53
CA PRO A 133 -8.55 14.41 -3.02
C PRO A 133 -9.22 14.59 -4.40
N GLN A 134 -9.29 13.57 -5.27
CA GLN A 134 -10.00 13.66 -6.55
C GLN A 134 -11.49 13.98 -6.36
N LEU A 135 -12.15 13.29 -5.42
CA LEU A 135 -13.57 13.47 -5.12
C LEU A 135 -13.88 14.84 -4.48
N LEU A 136 -12.84 15.50 -3.94
CA LEU A 136 -12.86 16.88 -3.46
C LEU A 136 -12.58 17.90 -4.58
N SER A 137 -12.95 17.60 -5.82
CA SER A 137 -12.68 18.45 -7.00
C SER A 137 -13.29 19.86 -6.94
N GLY A 138 -14.24 20.16 -6.04
CA GLY A 138 -14.70 21.54 -5.78
C GLY A 138 -14.00 22.24 -4.60
N ILE A 139 -13.17 21.52 -3.84
CA ILE A 139 -12.57 21.94 -2.56
C ILE A 139 -11.05 21.78 -2.68
N ARG A 140 -10.39 22.69 -3.40
CA ARG A 140 -8.97 22.61 -3.78
C ARG A 140 -8.38 24.00 -4.03
N ASP A 141 -7.14 24.06 -4.46
CA ASP A 141 -6.55 25.28 -5.00
C ASP A 141 -7.38 25.83 -6.18
N GLN A 142 -7.67 27.13 -6.19
CA GLN A 142 -8.57 27.71 -7.19
C GLN A 142 -7.95 27.72 -8.59
N ASP A 143 -6.63 27.90 -8.69
CA ASP A 143 -5.93 27.93 -9.97
C ASP A 143 -5.84 26.51 -10.56
N GLU A 144 -5.63 25.48 -9.74
CA GLU A 144 -5.74 24.08 -10.16
C GLU A 144 -7.12 23.76 -10.74
N LEU A 145 -8.19 24.18 -10.07
CA LEU A 145 -9.56 23.94 -10.54
C LEU A 145 -9.86 24.66 -11.85
N ALA A 146 -9.46 25.93 -11.97
CA ALA A 146 -9.63 26.72 -13.18
C ALA A 146 -8.90 26.09 -14.38
N ARG A 147 -7.67 25.59 -14.19
CA ARG A 147 -6.90 24.89 -15.25
C ARG A 147 -7.59 23.61 -15.75
N ASN A 148 -8.38 22.97 -14.89
CA ASN A 148 -9.10 21.73 -15.20
C ASN A 148 -10.57 21.97 -15.59
N GLY A 149 -11.01 23.23 -15.71
CA GLY A 149 -12.38 23.59 -16.08
C GLY A 149 -13.42 23.23 -15.01
N ILE A 150 -13.04 23.27 -13.73
CA ILE A 150 -13.91 22.98 -12.58
C ILE A 150 -14.21 24.26 -11.83
N GLU A 151 -15.48 24.47 -11.48
CA GLU A 151 -15.91 25.62 -10.69
C GLU A 151 -15.48 25.46 -9.21
N PRO A 152 -14.73 26.42 -8.64
CA PRO A 152 -14.33 26.36 -7.24
C PRO A 152 -15.50 26.58 -6.28
N ILE A 153 -15.61 25.72 -5.26
CA ILE A 153 -16.57 25.87 -4.15
C ILE A 153 -15.84 26.42 -2.92
N VAL A 154 -14.69 25.81 -2.58
CA VAL A 154 -13.86 26.21 -1.44
C VAL A 154 -12.41 26.25 -1.89
N HIS A 155 -11.73 27.38 -1.67
CA HIS A 155 -10.29 27.47 -1.86
C HIS A 155 -9.56 26.76 -0.70
N LEU A 156 -9.10 25.54 -0.94
CA LEU A 156 -8.36 24.75 0.03
C LEU A 156 -7.10 24.15 -0.62
N PRO A 157 -6.01 24.95 -0.76
CA PRO A 157 -4.84 24.57 -1.56
C PRO A 157 -4.04 23.39 -0.99
N GLY A 158 -4.33 22.93 0.23
CA GLY A 158 -3.71 21.73 0.80
C GLY A 158 -4.23 20.41 0.22
N VAL A 159 -5.42 20.40 -0.42
CA VAL A 159 -6.01 19.16 -0.95
C VAL A 159 -5.20 18.67 -2.15
N GLY A 160 -4.74 17.41 -2.08
CA GLY A 160 -3.85 16.81 -3.07
C GLY A 160 -2.37 17.09 -2.84
N THR A 161 -2.00 17.88 -1.83
CA THR A 161 -0.59 18.13 -1.47
C THR A 161 -0.11 17.17 -0.39
N ASN A 162 1.18 17.20 -0.09
CA ASN A 162 1.79 16.43 1.01
C ASN A 162 1.59 14.91 0.87
N LEU A 163 1.66 14.40 -0.35
CA LEU A 163 1.66 12.97 -0.61
C LEU A 163 2.92 12.36 0.01
N GLN A 164 2.75 11.41 0.91
CA GLN A 164 3.83 10.69 1.56
C GLN A 164 3.68 9.20 1.28
N ASP A 165 4.80 8.53 1.18
CA ASP A 165 4.92 7.09 0.97
C ASP A 165 6.17 6.61 1.72
N HIS A 166 6.37 5.30 1.80
CA HIS A 166 7.67 4.76 2.20
C HIS A 166 8.56 4.56 0.97
N ASP A 167 9.79 5.07 1.02
CA ASP A 167 10.74 4.82 -0.07
C ASP A 167 11.27 3.39 0.07
N GLU A 168 11.17 2.61 -1.00
CA GLU A 168 11.59 1.20 -1.05
C GLU A 168 12.86 1.04 -1.91
N VAL A 169 13.86 0.35 -1.38
CA VAL A 169 15.07 -0.04 -2.11
C VAL A 169 15.37 -1.52 -1.87
N ALA A 170 15.54 -2.28 -2.95
CA ALA A 170 15.88 -3.69 -2.90
C ALA A 170 17.40 -3.90 -2.98
N ASN A 171 17.96 -4.64 -2.02
CA ASN A 171 19.31 -5.22 -2.13
C ASN A 171 19.17 -6.72 -2.35
N ILE A 172 19.74 -7.24 -3.43
CA ILE A 172 19.50 -8.61 -3.88
C ILE A 172 20.82 -9.37 -3.93
N TRP A 173 20.84 -10.57 -3.34
CA TRP A 173 21.98 -11.47 -3.41
C TRP A 173 21.58 -12.79 -4.07
N THR A 174 22.32 -13.16 -5.11
CA THR A 174 22.20 -14.49 -5.73
C THR A 174 22.94 -15.53 -4.88
N LEU A 175 22.25 -16.61 -4.55
CA LEU A 175 22.75 -17.73 -3.78
C LEU A 175 23.30 -18.82 -4.69
N LYS A 176 24.15 -19.68 -4.12
CA LYS A 176 24.80 -20.79 -4.85
C LYS A 176 23.83 -21.91 -5.22
N GLN A 177 22.70 -22.02 -4.52
CA GLN A 177 21.73 -23.09 -4.67
C GLN A 177 20.32 -22.53 -4.54
N ASN A 178 19.36 -23.16 -5.23
CA ASN A 178 17.95 -22.81 -5.09
C ASN A 178 17.48 -23.07 -3.65
N HIS A 179 16.57 -22.22 -3.20
CA HIS A 179 15.81 -22.43 -1.99
C HIS A 179 14.83 -23.59 -2.16
N THR A 180 14.92 -24.59 -1.28
CA THR A 180 14.02 -25.76 -1.32
C THR A 180 12.60 -25.39 -0.91
N VAL A 181 12.38 -24.21 -0.33
CA VAL A 181 11.02 -23.72 0.02
C VAL A 181 10.15 -23.48 -1.22
N PHE A 182 10.75 -23.32 -2.40
CA PHE A 182 10.04 -23.16 -3.68
C PHE A 182 9.77 -24.48 -4.41
N ASP A 183 10.27 -25.62 -3.92
CA ASP A 183 10.21 -26.88 -4.64
C ASP A 183 8.77 -27.29 -4.95
N GLY A 184 8.41 -27.27 -6.24
CA GLY A 184 7.08 -27.60 -6.73
C GLY A 184 6.04 -26.50 -6.57
N CYS A 185 6.40 -25.30 -6.10
CA CYS A 185 5.50 -24.14 -6.06
C CYS A 185 5.43 -23.48 -7.44
N THR A 186 4.26 -22.99 -7.83
CA THR A 186 4.08 -22.21 -9.08
C THR A 186 3.82 -20.72 -8.81
N ILE A 187 3.85 -20.30 -7.54
CA ILE A 187 3.67 -18.91 -7.08
C ILE A 187 2.45 -18.24 -7.73
N LEU A 188 1.30 -18.92 -7.70
CA LEU A 188 0.02 -18.43 -8.25
C LEU A 188 0.01 -18.18 -9.77
N TYR A 189 1.00 -18.66 -10.53
CA TYR A 189 0.95 -18.65 -12.00
C TYR A 189 -0.23 -19.49 -12.52
N THR A 190 -0.42 -20.66 -11.90
CA THR A 190 -1.59 -21.54 -12.08
C THR A 190 -2.17 -21.88 -10.71
N PRO A 191 -2.94 -20.97 -10.07
CA PRO A 191 -3.36 -21.12 -8.67
C PRO A 191 -4.06 -22.45 -8.39
N ASP A 192 -4.93 -22.89 -9.30
CA ASP A 192 -5.68 -24.15 -9.18
C ASP A 192 -4.78 -25.40 -9.29
N GLU A 193 -3.58 -25.25 -9.85
CA GLU A 193 -2.62 -26.33 -10.03
C GLU A 193 -1.52 -26.32 -8.95
N ASP A 194 -1.24 -25.16 -8.38
CA ASP A 194 -0.15 -24.90 -7.42
C ASP A 194 -0.16 -25.86 -6.21
N PRO A 195 0.79 -26.80 -6.14
CA PRO A 195 0.93 -27.73 -5.02
C PRO A 195 1.15 -27.02 -3.67
N CYS A 196 1.87 -25.90 -3.66
CA CYS A 196 2.14 -25.14 -2.46
C CYS A 196 0.90 -24.37 -2.00
N LEU A 197 0.09 -23.83 -2.91
CA LEU A 197 -1.19 -23.21 -2.51
C LEU A 197 -2.15 -24.27 -1.97
N LYS A 198 -2.24 -25.44 -2.62
CA LYS A 198 -3.05 -26.57 -2.15
C LYS A 198 -2.61 -27.06 -0.78
N PHE A 199 -1.30 -27.15 -0.54
CA PHE A 199 -0.77 -27.50 0.78
C PHE A 199 -1.12 -26.42 1.80
N TRP A 200 -0.92 -25.15 1.46
CA TRP A 200 -1.24 -24.02 2.31
C TRP A 200 -2.70 -24.09 2.76
N THR A 201 -3.66 -24.17 1.84
CA THR A 201 -5.11 -24.22 2.14
C THR A 201 -5.53 -25.45 2.96
N LYS A 202 -4.84 -26.58 2.83
CA LYS A 202 -5.17 -27.83 3.55
C LYS A 202 -4.45 -27.96 4.90
N SER A 203 -3.35 -27.25 5.07
CA SER A 203 -2.58 -27.20 6.30
C SER A 203 -3.07 -26.04 7.17
N ASN A 204 -2.32 -25.72 8.22
CA ASN A 204 -2.55 -24.50 9.00
C ASN A 204 -1.94 -23.27 8.31
N HIS A 205 -2.06 -23.18 6.97
CA HIS A 205 -1.50 -22.12 6.14
C HIS A 205 0.03 -21.97 6.30
N GLU A 206 0.72 -23.10 6.42
CA GLU A 206 2.17 -23.13 6.63
C GLU A 206 2.86 -23.33 5.28
N ASN A 207 3.74 -22.42 4.86
CA ASN A 207 4.81 -22.55 3.85
C ASN A 207 5.26 -21.14 3.41
N LEU A 208 5.86 -21.04 2.21
CA LEU A 208 6.28 -19.81 1.55
C LEU A 208 5.20 -18.71 1.54
N TYR A 209 3.92 -19.05 1.36
CA TYR A 209 2.82 -18.07 1.32
C TYR A 209 2.52 -17.39 2.66
N SER A 210 3.18 -17.82 3.73
CA SER A 210 3.08 -17.20 5.06
C SER A 210 4.45 -16.88 5.66
N PHE A 211 5.51 -16.98 4.86
CA PHE A 211 6.87 -16.68 5.29
C PHE A 211 7.28 -15.27 4.88
N THR A 212 7.67 -14.47 5.86
CA THR A 212 8.58 -13.35 5.66
C THR A 212 9.30 -13.10 6.99
N ALA A 213 10.52 -12.58 6.94
CA ALA A 213 11.16 -12.03 8.13
C ALA A 213 11.20 -10.51 8.04
N PHE A 214 11.11 -9.85 9.19
CA PHE A 214 11.03 -8.41 9.31
C PHE A 214 11.98 -7.93 10.41
N SER A 215 12.77 -6.89 10.13
CA SER A 215 13.68 -6.29 11.09
C SER A 215 13.65 -4.75 11.06
N ARG A 216 13.94 -4.12 12.19
CA ARG A 216 14.13 -2.66 12.31
C ARG A 216 15.59 -2.32 12.61
N ALA A 217 16.13 -1.27 12.00
CA ALA A 217 17.53 -0.90 12.21
C ALA A 217 17.75 -0.10 13.52
N PRO A 218 18.88 -0.30 14.23
CA PRO A 218 19.13 0.24 15.57
C PRO A 218 19.55 1.71 15.68
N ALA A 219 19.70 2.45 14.58
CA ALA A 219 20.56 3.64 14.56
C ALA A 219 19.86 4.99 14.81
N LEU A 220 18.54 5.04 15.09
CA LEU A 220 17.78 6.29 15.16
C LEU A 220 16.85 6.35 16.38
N PRO A 221 16.53 7.55 16.91
CA PRO A 221 15.63 7.73 18.05
C PRO A 221 14.23 7.13 17.84
N GLU A 222 13.82 7.03 16.57
CA GLU A 222 12.63 6.33 16.09
C GLU A 222 13.09 5.34 15.00
N PRO A 223 12.48 4.14 14.89
CA PRO A 223 12.82 3.17 13.86
C PRO A 223 12.41 3.69 12.48
N ASP A 224 13.37 4.28 11.79
CA ASP A 224 13.16 4.93 10.49
C ASP A 224 13.51 4.02 9.30
N ILE A 225 14.10 2.86 9.59
CA ILE A 225 14.46 1.85 8.59
C ILE A 225 13.80 0.53 8.99
N MET A 226 12.97 0.05 8.08
CA MET A 226 12.25 -1.22 8.15
C MET A 226 12.76 -2.12 7.05
N ILE A 227 13.04 -3.38 7.34
CA ILE A 227 13.59 -4.31 6.34
C ILE A 227 12.76 -5.58 6.31
N TYR A 228 12.27 -5.93 5.13
CA TYR A 228 11.69 -7.24 4.85
C TYR A 228 12.75 -8.13 4.18
N TRP A 229 12.73 -9.40 4.54
CA TRP A 229 13.66 -10.42 4.05
C TRP A 229 12.90 -11.57 3.37
N PRO A 230 12.24 -11.32 2.23
CA PRO A 230 11.61 -12.39 1.48
C PRO A 230 12.68 -13.30 0.84
N PRO A 231 12.48 -14.63 0.85
CA PRO A 231 13.21 -15.52 -0.03
C PRO A 231 12.74 -15.25 -1.45
N GLY A 232 13.67 -15.06 -2.39
CA GLY A 232 13.37 -14.80 -3.79
C GLY A 232 13.94 -13.48 -4.32
N PHE A 233 13.89 -13.37 -5.64
CA PHE A 233 14.31 -12.19 -6.38
C PHE A 233 13.17 -11.17 -6.41
N PHE A 234 13.37 -10.02 -5.77
CA PHE A 234 12.39 -8.94 -5.77
C PHE A 234 13.09 -7.60 -5.92
N HIS A 235 12.84 -6.90 -7.02
CA HIS A 235 13.45 -5.60 -7.31
C HIS A 235 12.43 -4.45 -7.36
N GLY A 236 11.27 -4.66 -6.74
CA GLY A 236 10.15 -3.71 -6.70
C GLY A 236 8.89 -4.26 -7.40
N PHE A 237 7.78 -3.53 -7.24
CA PHE A 237 6.50 -3.89 -7.86
C PHE A 237 6.41 -3.39 -9.31
N PHE A 238 6.11 -4.29 -10.23
CA PHE A 238 5.81 -4.01 -11.64
C PHE A 238 4.89 -5.10 -12.20
N HIS A 239 4.29 -4.89 -13.37
CA HIS A 239 3.46 -5.91 -13.99
C HIS A 239 4.31 -7.14 -14.36
N GLY A 240 4.02 -8.30 -13.78
CA GLY A 240 4.80 -9.54 -13.99
C GLY A 240 5.84 -9.83 -12.92
N PHE A 241 5.97 -9.02 -11.86
CA PHE A 241 6.93 -9.28 -10.77
C PHE A 241 6.77 -10.66 -10.11
N SER A 242 5.55 -11.20 -10.08
CA SER A 242 5.26 -12.54 -9.58
C SER A 242 5.89 -13.64 -10.41
N ASP A 243 6.06 -13.41 -11.71
CA ASP A 243 6.62 -14.39 -12.64
C ASP A 243 8.13 -14.54 -12.37
N GLU A 244 8.84 -13.44 -12.16
CA GLU A 244 10.26 -13.50 -11.77
C GLU A 244 10.46 -14.18 -10.41
N LEU A 245 9.55 -13.95 -9.47
CA LEU A 245 9.57 -14.64 -8.18
C LEU A 245 9.35 -16.16 -8.32
N ALA A 246 8.56 -16.58 -9.32
CA ALA A 246 8.30 -17.99 -9.65
C ALA A 246 9.43 -18.67 -10.43
N ASP A 247 10.27 -17.90 -11.12
CA ASP A 247 11.34 -18.42 -11.95
C ASP A 247 12.71 -18.40 -11.26
N ILE A 248 12.94 -17.46 -10.33
CA ILE A 248 14.25 -17.22 -9.70
C ILE A 248 14.23 -17.65 -8.22
N HIS A 249 14.65 -18.89 -7.98
CA HIS A 249 14.61 -19.52 -6.65
C HIS A 249 15.92 -19.44 -5.86
N ASN A 250 17.00 -18.90 -6.41
CA ASN A 250 18.30 -18.78 -5.73
C ASN A 250 18.64 -17.33 -5.38
N ALA A 251 17.70 -16.60 -4.78
CA ALA A 251 17.94 -15.24 -4.35
C ALA A 251 17.38 -14.98 -2.95
N ILE A 252 18.02 -14.06 -2.23
CA ILE A 252 17.50 -13.43 -1.02
C ILE A 252 17.49 -11.92 -1.25
N THR A 253 16.40 -11.26 -0.86
CA THR A 253 16.26 -9.82 -1.00
C THR A 253 16.13 -9.17 0.38
N ALA A 254 16.87 -8.09 0.63
CA ALA A 254 16.56 -7.14 1.68
C ALA A 254 15.78 -5.99 1.06
N VAL A 255 14.47 -5.96 1.31
CA VAL A 255 13.59 -4.87 0.92
C VAL A 255 13.63 -3.83 2.01
N VAL A 256 14.35 -2.74 1.75
CA VAL A 256 14.63 -1.70 2.73
C VAL A 256 13.66 -0.55 2.52
N LEU A 257 12.91 -0.23 3.57
CA LEU A 257 11.90 0.82 3.58
C LEU A 257 12.33 1.94 4.52
N LYS A 258 12.32 3.16 3.99
CA LYS A 258 12.44 4.39 4.77
C LYS A 258 11.04 4.78 5.28
N ALA A 259 10.84 4.75 6.59
CA ALA A 259 9.53 5.00 7.19
C ALA A 259 9.14 6.49 7.14
N HIS A 260 10.12 7.40 7.29
CA HIS A 260 9.85 8.84 7.29
C HIS A 260 10.68 9.57 6.23
N PRO A 261 10.43 9.40 4.93
CA PRO A 261 11.13 10.16 3.90
C PRO A 261 11.00 11.66 4.09
N SER A 262 12.04 12.41 3.73
CA SER A 262 12.02 13.86 3.75
C SER A 262 11.26 14.47 2.57
N SER A 263 10.97 13.67 1.54
CA SER A 263 10.29 14.13 0.33
C SER A 263 8.78 13.96 0.44
N CYS A 264 8.05 14.94 -0.10
CA CYS A 264 6.60 14.89 -0.22
C CYS A 264 6.18 15.21 -1.66
N GLY A 265 5.22 14.45 -2.15
CA GLY A 265 4.65 14.57 -3.47
C GLY A 265 3.35 15.37 -3.54
N VAL A 266 2.73 15.31 -4.71
CA VAL A 266 1.41 15.86 -5.01
C VAL A 266 0.56 14.89 -5.84
N VAL A 267 -0.76 14.99 -5.65
CA VAL A 267 -1.81 14.35 -6.45
C VAL A 267 -2.67 15.44 -7.07
N CYS A 268 -2.52 15.64 -8.38
CA CYS A 268 -3.17 16.72 -9.11
C CYS A 268 -4.20 16.23 -10.12
N LEU A 269 -5.20 17.06 -10.41
CA LEU A 269 -6.22 16.79 -11.42
C LEU A 269 -5.64 17.00 -12.83
N THR A 270 -6.03 16.13 -13.78
CA THR A 270 -5.70 16.27 -15.21
C THR A 270 -6.91 16.62 -16.07
N GLY A 271 -8.09 16.68 -15.45
CA GLY A 271 -9.33 17.15 -16.05
C GLY A 271 -10.48 17.08 -15.06
N SER A 272 -11.68 17.32 -15.56
CA SER A 272 -12.93 17.37 -14.79
C SER A 272 -13.73 16.07 -14.81
N HIS A 273 -13.35 15.11 -15.65
CA HIS A 273 -14.07 13.85 -15.77
C HIS A 273 -13.67 12.90 -14.63
N PRO A 274 -14.61 12.22 -13.94
CA PRO A 274 -14.29 11.31 -12.83
C PRO A 274 -13.36 10.15 -13.19
N GLN A 275 -13.32 9.76 -14.47
CA GLN A 275 -12.43 8.72 -15.00
C GLN A 275 -11.12 9.28 -15.59
N ASP A 276 -10.84 10.58 -15.43
CA ASP A 276 -9.53 11.14 -15.77
C ASP A 276 -8.46 10.53 -14.86
N ALA A 277 -7.31 10.20 -15.44
CA ALA A 277 -6.15 9.75 -14.68
C ALA A 277 -5.67 10.88 -13.77
N LEU A 278 -5.14 10.54 -12.60
CA LEU A 278 -4.53 11.53 -11.73
C LEU A 278 -3.08 11.76 -12.15
N CYS A 279 -2.63 13.00 -12.01
CA CYS A 279 -1.21 13.30 -11.98
C CYS A 279 -0.72 12.93 -10.58
N ILE A 280 0.29 12.06 -10.51
CA ILE A 280 0.87 11.58 -9.25
C ILE A 280 2.37 11.82 -9.35
N GLU A 281 2.84 12.81 -8.61
CA GLU A 281 4.25 13.18 -8.55
C GLU A 281 4.73 12.90 -7.14
N LYS A 282 5.48 11.81 -6.95
CA LYS A 282 5.93 11.40 -5.62
C LYS A 282 7.13 12.20 -5.11
N HIS A 283 7.88 12.84 -6.01
CA HIS A 283 9.11 13.59 -5.73
C HIS A 283 10.14 12.80 -4.92
N HIS A 284 10.23 11.48 -5.14
CA HIS A 284 11.14 10.62 -4.39
C HIS A 284 12.56 11.18 -4.42
N PHE A 285 13.14 11.36 -3.24
CA PHE A 285 14.52 11.83 -3.03
C PHE A 285 14.84 13.25 -3.50
N GLU A 286 13.85 14.05 -3.88
CA GLU A 286 14.06 15.41 -4.39
C GLU A 286 14.25 16.45 -3.27
N ALA A 287 13.83 16.14 -2.04
CA ALA A 287 14.07 17.02 -0.89
C ALA A 287 15.56 17.11 -0.53
N SER A 288 15.96 18.17 0.17
CA SER A 288 17.36 18.35 0.61
C SER A 288 17.91 17.20 1.49
N GLY A 289 17.03 16.40 2.09
CA GLY A 289 17.34 15.19 2.86
C GLY A 289 17.30 13.88 2.07
N GLY A 290 16.87 13.91 0.81
CA GLY A 290 16.56 12.72 0.01
C GLY A 290 17.77 11.82 -0.24
N GLN A 291 18.95 12.40 -0.44
CA GLN A 291 20.17 11.61 -0.56
C GLN A 291 20.48 10.83 0.73
N GLN A 292 20.24 11.42 1.91
CA GLN A 292 20.42 10.72 3.17
C GLN A 292 19.36 9.64 3.37
N ASP A 293 18.15 9.83 2.85
CA ASP A 293 17.07 8.83 2.89
C ASP A 293 17.44 7.55 2.13
N ILE A 294 18.23 7.64 1.06
CA ILE A 294 18.81 6.48 0.33
C ILE A 294 20.07 5.96 1.03
N CYS A 295 20.99 6.86 1.39
CA CYS A 295 22.33 6.48 1.82
C CYS A 295 22.36 5.80 3.18
N LYS A 296 21.49 6.19 4.12
CA LYS A 296 21.40 5.58 5.44
C LYS A 296 21.08 4.08 5.35
N PRO A 297 20.02 3.65 4.64
CA PRO A 297 19.73 2.22 4.48
C PRO A 297 20.83 1.47 3.72
N ALA A 298 21.42 2.02 2.66
CA ALA A 298 22.43 1.31 1.87
C ALA A 298 23.76 1.06 2.64
N ARG A 299 24.14 1.96 3.55
CA ARG A 299 25.32 1.80 4.43
C ARG A 299 25.14 0.72 5.49
N TYR A 300 23.91 0.32 5.81
CA TYR A 300 23.67 -0.77 6.75
C TYR A 300 24.16 -2.13 6.19
N TYR A 301 24.14 -2.29 4.86
CA TYR A 301 24.45 -3.55 4.18
C TYR A 301 25.79 -3.57 3.48
N THR A 302 26.24 -2.41 2.99
CA THR A 302 27.52 -2.28 2.32
C THR A 302 28.44 -1.49 3.24
N HIS A 303 29.62 -2.04 3.56
CA HIS A 303 30.68 -1.30 4.27
C HIS A 303 31.29 -0.16 3.39
N GLY A 304 30.54 0.33 2.39
CA GLY A 304 31.00 1.19 1.30
C GLY A 304 30.36 2.58 1.30
N GLN A 305 31.01 3.52 0.61
CA GLN A 305 30.54 4.89 0.44
C GLN A 305 29.35 4.94 -0.53
N CYS A 306 28.38 5.80 -0.23
CA CYS A 306 27.13 5.97 -0.97
C CYS A 306 27.30 6.58 -2.39
N THR A 307 28.54 6.77 -2.86
CA THR A 307 28.88 7.59 -4.04
C THR A 307 28.55 6.97 -5.39
N HIS A 308 27.91 5.79 -5.45
CA HIS A 308 27.63 5.07 -6.71
C HIS A 308 26.18 4.62 -6.90
N MET A 309 25.24 5.11 -6.07
CA MET A 309 23.82 4.69 -6.10
C MET A 309 22.84 5.74 -6.68
N LEU A 310 23.36 6.85 -7.21
CA LEU A 310 22.59 7.89 -7.92
C LEU A 310 23.12 8.03 -9.34
#